data_AF-A0A124FR95-F1
#
_entry.id   AF-A0A124FR95-F1
#
_cell.length_a   1.000
_cell.length_b   1.000
_cell.length_c   1.000
_cell.angle_alpha   90.00
_cell.angle_beta   90.00
_cell.angle_gamma   90.00
#
_symmetry.space_group_name_H-M   'P 1'
#
loop_
_entity.id
_entity.type
_entity.pdbx_description
1 polymer ?
#
loop_
_entity_poly.entity_id
_entity_poly.type
_entity_poly.pdbx_seq_one_letter_code
_entity_poly.pdbx_strand_id
1 'polypeptide(L)' 'MVVYKLKSKSRSWDGESIGILILDAAYPCVPGNVGNASTFDFPVRYREVNGASIERLLNRMDPGLLEPFIEAA' A
#
# COMPACT_ATOMS: atom_id res chain seq x y z
N MET A 1 -17.75 -26.21 -17.01
CA MET A 1 -17.80 -26.06 -15.54
C MET A 1 -16.41 -25.66 -15.07
N VAL A 2 -16.27 -24.51 -14.40
CA VAL A 2 -14.98 -24.10 -13.81
C VAL A 2 -14.82 -24.83 -12.48
N VAL A 3 -13.66 -25.44 -12.25
CA VAL A 3 -13.35 -26.16 -11.01
C VAL A 3 -12.16 -25.48 -10.34
N TYR A 4 -12.38 -24.96 -9.13
CA TYR A 4 -11.35 -24.33 -8.31
C TYR A 4 -10.68 -25.37 -7.38
N LYS A 5 -9.39 -25.17 -7.08
CA LYS A 5 -8.57 -26.07 -6.26
C LYS A 5 -7.94 -25.29 -5.10
N LEU A 6 -7.93 -25.87 -3.91
CA LEU A 6 -7.30 -25.30 -2.71
C LEU A 6 -5.78 -25.16 -2.90
N LYS A 7 -5.26 -23.93 -2.71
CA LYS A 7 -3.82 -23.66 -2.83
C LYS A 7 -2.99 -24.06 -1.62
N SER A 8 -3.57 -24.12 -0.44
CA SER A 8 -2.94 -24.74 0.72
C SER A 8 -4.01 -25.33 1.62
N LYS A 9 -3.61 -26.29 2.46
CA LYS A 9 -4.49 -26.86 3.50
C LYS A 9 -4.56 -25.95 4.75
N SER A 10 -3.54 -25.13 4.95
CA SER A 10 -3.42 -24.14 6.04
C SER A 10 -3.55 -22.69 5.55
N ARG A 11 -3.40 -22.47 4.24
CA ARG A 11 -3.65 -21.21 3.56
C ARG A 11 -4.82 -21.40 2.61
N SER A 12 -5.85 -20.62 2.85
CA SER A 12 -7.15 -20.78 2.18
C SER A 12 -7.47 -19.62 1.24
N TRP A 13 -6.50 -18.77 0.89
CA TRP A 13 -6.74 -17.57 0.08
C TRP A 13 -6.07 -17.61 -1.29
N ASP A 14 -6.75 -16.93 -2.22
CA ASP A 14 -6.40 -16.76 -3.63
C ASP A 14 -6.82 -15.35 -4.09
N GLY A 15 -6.06 -14.75 -5.02
CA GLY A 15 -6.39 -13.44 -5.59
C GLY A 15 -6.04 -12.24 -4.71
N GLU A 16 -4.81 -12.17 -4.21
CA GLU A 16 -4.34 -11.04 -3.40
C GLU A 16 -3.90 -9.84 -4.27
N SER A 17 -4.26 -8.63 -3.84
CA SER A 17 -3.83 -7.36 -4.46
C SER A 17 -2.46 -6.91 -3.93
N ILE A 18 -1.70 -6.14 -4.72
CA ILE A 18 -0.44 -5.57 -4.24
C ILE A 18 -0.71 -4.44 -3.25
N GLY A 19 -0.17 -4.57 -2.05
CA GLY A 19 -0.22 -3.51 -1.03
C GLY A 19 0.78 -2.39 -1.30
N ILE A 20 0.33 -1.15 -1.21
CA ILE A 20 1.14 0.06 -1.34
C ILE A 20 0.94 0.91 -0.07
N LEU A 21 2.02 1.13 0.67
CA LEU A 21 2.03 2.11 1.74
C LEU A 21 2.16 3.51 1.13
N ILE A 22 1.26 4.43 1.49
CA ILE A 22 1.23 5.79 0.96
C ILE A 22 1.43 6.82 2.08
N LEU A 23 2.07 7.93 1.77
CA LEU A 23 2.34 8.99 2.74
C LEU A 23 1.05 9.76 3.04
N ASP A 24 0.97 10.29 4.27
CA ASP A 24 -0.07 11.23 4.71
C ASP A 24 0.15 12.59 4.03
N ALA A 25 -0.40 12.70 2.83
CA ALA A 25 -0.20 13.84 1.94
C ALA A 25 -1.42 14.07 1.02
N ALA A 26 -1.87 15.32 0.94
CA ALA A 26 -3.00 15.71 0.11
C ALA A 26 -2.54 16.40 -1.19
N TYR A 27 -2.51 15.66 -2.30
CA TYR A 27 -2.28 16.21 -3.63
C TYR A 27 -2.94 15.32 -4.71
N PRO A 28 -3.28 15.88 -5.89
CA PRO A 28 -3.86 15.09 -6.98
C PRO A 28 -2.88 14.03 -7.50
N CYS A 29 -3.22 12.76 -7.33
CA CYS A 29 -2.49 11.63 -7.92
C CYS A 29 -3.04 11.36 -9.32
N VAL A 30 -2.47 11.98 -10.35
CA VAL A 30 -2.84 11.71 -11.76
C VAL A 30 -2.38 10.30 -12.20
N PRO A 31 -2.97 9.72 -13.26
CA PRO A 31 -2.48 8.45 -13.82
C PRO A 31 -0.97 8.53 -14.13
N GLY A 32 -0.22 7.52 -13.69
CA GLY A 32 1.25 7.50 -13.68
C GLY A 32 1.85 7.76 -12.28
N ASN A 33 1.08 8.31 -11.35
CA ASN A 33 1.47 8.42 -9.95
C ASN A 33 1.18 7.10 -9.19
N VAL A 34 2.07 6.71 -8.28
CA VAL A 34 1.94 5.49 -7.47
C VAL A 34 0.64 5.45 -6.63
N GLY A 35 0.17 6.61 -6.17
CA GLY A 35 -1.08 6.75 -5.41
C GLY A 35 -2.35 6.67 -6.23
N ASN A 36 -2.25 6.52 -7.56
CA ASN A 36 -3.41 6.33 -8.42
C ASN A 36 -3.55 4.85 -8.83
N ALA A 37 -4.67 4.23 -8.46
CA ALA A 37 -4.92 2.81 -8.77
C ALA A 37 -4.94 2.53 -10.27
N SER A 38 -5.36 3.50 -11.11
CA SER A 38 -5.39 3.33 -12.57
C SER A 38 -4.01 3.36 -13.22
N THR A 39 -2.96 3.67 -12.45
CA THR A 39 -1.57 3.51 -12.88
C THR A 39 -1.20 2.04 -13.10
N PHE A 40 -1.94 1.11 -12.48
CA PHE A 40 -1.60 -0.31 -12.50
C PHE A 40 -2.63 -1.11 -13.31
N ASP A 41 -2.12 -2.01 -14.15
CA ASP A 41 -2.92 -2.97 -14.92
C ASP A 41 -3.37 -4.17 -14.07
N PHE A 42 -3.13 -4.12 -12.76
CA PHE A 42 -3.41 -5.17 -11.78
C PHE A 42 -3.99 -4.54 -10.50
N PRO A 43 -4.74 -5.32 -9.69
CA PRO A 43 -5.33 -4.79 -8.47
C PRO A 43 -4.26 -4.40 -7.45
N VAL A 44 -4.32 -3.16 -7.01
CA VAL A 44 -3.54 -2.63 -5.90
C VAL A 44 -4.46 -2.23 -4.75
N ARG A 45 -3.91 -2.21 -3.55
CA ARG A 45 -4.57 -1.69 -2.35
C ARG A 45 -3.64 -0.71 -1.67
N TYR A 46 -4.19 0.38 -1.15
CA TYR A 46 -3.42 1.41 -0.48
C TYR A 46 -3.60 1.33 1.03
N ARG A 47 -2.55 1.71 1.76
CA ARG A 47 -2.63 1.99 3.19
C ARG A 47 -1.83 3.25 3.48
N GLU A 48 -2.51 4.29 3.94
CA GLU A 48 -1.85 5.51 4.38
C GLU A 48 -1.10 5.26 5.68
N VAL A 49 0.13 5.76 5.76
CA VAL A 49 0.96 5.73 6.96
C VAL A 49 0.72 7.04 7.72
N ASN A 50 -0.22 7.00 8.67
CA ASN A 50 -0.67 8.19 9.40
C ASN A 50 0.50 8.96 10.04
N GLY A 51 0.52 10.27 9.85
CA GLY A 51 1.58 11.12 10.38
C GLY A 51 2.91 11.01 9.64
N ALA A 52 3.06 10.12 8.64
CA ALA A 52 4.19 10.13 7.71
C ALA A 52 4.04 11.23 6.65
N SER A 53 3.87 12.47 7.13
CA SER A 53 3.81 13.66 6.28
C SER A 53 5.15 13.90 5.58
N ILE A 54 5.09 14.58 4.44
CA ILE A 54 6.27 14.99 3.65
C ILE A 54 7.26 15.78 4.52
N GLU A 55 6.76 16.67 5.37
CA GLU A 55 7.57 17.48 6.30
C GLU A 55 8.37 16.60 7.27
N ARG A 56 7.71 15.64 7.92
CA ARG A 56 8.39 14.75 8.89
C ARG A 56 9.39 13.82 8.19
N LEU A 57 9.05 13.33 7.01
CA LEU A 57 9.87 12.37 6.29
C LEU A 57 11.08 13.02 5.61
N LEU A 58 10.86 14.06 4.80
CA LEU A 58 11.91 14.64 3.94
C LEU A 58 12.70 15.75 4.64
N ASN A 59 12.02 16.67 5.33
CA ASN A 59 12.68 17.85 5.88
C ASN A 59 13.27 17.57 7.27
N ARG A 60 12.58 16.77 8.08
CA ARG A 60 13.01 16.45 9.46
C ARG A 60 13.74 15.13 9.60
N MET A 61 13.62 14.24 8.60
CA MET A 61 14.19 12.88 8.64
C MET A 61 13.87 12.18 9.97
N ASP A 62 12.60 12.28 10.40
CA ASP A 62 12.17 11.87 11.74
C ASP A 62 12.33 10.36 11.95
N PRO A 63 13.27 9.91 12.82
CA PRO A 63 13.48 8.48 13.09
C PRO A 63 12.27 7.80 13.70
N GLY A 64 11.37 8.57 14.34
CA GLY A 64 10.11 8.09 14.88
C GLY A 64 9.10 7.64 13.82
N LEU A 65 9.40 7.80 12.52
CA LEU A 65 8.59 7.26 11.44
C LEU A 65 8.77 5.75 11.21
N LEU A 66 9.81 5.12 11.76
CA LEU A 66 10.01 3.67 11.61
C LEU A 66 8.79 2.87 12.10
N GLU A 67 8.31 3.18 13.30
CA GLU A 67 7.18 2.45 13.90
C GLU A 67 5.90 2.57 13.06
N PRO A 68 5.46 3.78 12.65
CA PRO A 68 4.33 3.92 11.71
C PRO A 68 4.44 3.08 10.43
N PHE A 69 5.63 2.96 9.85
CA PHE A 69 5.82 2.15 8.63
C PHE A 69 5.76 0.64 8.90
N ILE A 70 6.29 0.18 10.05
CA ILE A 70 6.19 -1.23 10.47
C ILE A 70 4.73 -1.60 10.75
N GLU A 71 4.01 -0.74 11.48
CA GLU A 71 2.60 -0.98 11.82
C GLU A 71 1.69 -1.04 10.58
N ALA A 72 2.06 -0.33 9.51
CA ALA A 72 1.28 -0.32 8.29
C ALA A 72 1.53 -1.55 7.40
N ALA A 73 2.71 -2.17 7.45
CA ALA A 73 3.13 -3.29 6.59
C ALA A 73 2.42 -4.62 6.93
#